data_AF-A0A542KQZ8-F1
#
_entry.id   AF-A0A542KQZ8-F1
#
_cell.length_a   1.000
_cell.length_b   1.000
_cell.length_c   1.000
_cell.angle_alpha   90.00
_cell.angle_beta   90.00
_cell.angle_gamma   90.00
#
_symmetry.space_group_name_H-M   'P 1'
#
loop_
_entity.id
_entity.type
_entity.pdbx_description
1 polymer ?
#
loop_
_entity_poly.entity_id
_entity_poly.type
_entity_poly.pdbx_seq_one_letter_code
_entity_poly.pdbx_strand_id
1 'polypeptide(L)'
;MPHGSLPLPAKLCLLTWDTPGGEAMAAAHVVRAGALTELVLRGLLTDDDGIATPVDLDSLAGDAVLDGLLELVRESRPHRWRTWVTLHARVTFDAAREQLTAEGCLRAEKKRVLGVFPSVEHVLDDTALVEALREEARRVLGERLPEVSGRQAAFAALAAAANPPALFPDGGRGHHEDRVEELIALSGARVVLSELCATLSTPGRALT
;
A
#
# COMPACT_ATOMS: atom_id res chain seq x y z
N MET A 1 -12.24 17.83 2.75
CA MET A 1 -12.12 16.96 1.55
C MET A 1 -12.20 15.53 2.04
N PRO A 2 -13.10 14.66 1.54
CA PRO A 2 -13.05 13.26 1.95
C PRO A 2 -11.74 12.65 1.43
N HIS A 3 -10.98 12.02 2.31
CA HIS A 3 -9.73 11.30 2.01
C HIS A 3 -9.92 10.12 1.03
N GLY A 4 -11.16 9.89 0.55
CA GLY A 4 -11.53 8.86 -0.42
C GLY A 4 -10.94 9.04 -1.83
N SER A 5 -10.36 10.19 -2.16
CA SER A 5 -9.77 10.42 -3.48
C SER A 5 -8.35 9.83 -3.63
N LEU A 6 -7.62 9.62 -2.54
CA LEU A 6 -6.24 9.12 -2.61
C LEU A 6 -6.20 7.65 -3.05
N PRO A 7 -5.28 7.24 -3.93
CA PRO A 7 -5.08 5.83 -4.27
C PRO A 7 -4.57 5.02 -3.08
N LEU A 8 -4.88 3.71 -3.04
CA LEU A 8 -4.39 2.80 -1.98
C LEU A 8 -2.88 2.92 -1.68
N PRO A 9 -1.96 2.96 -2.66
CA PRO A 9 -0.53 3.14 -2.37
C PRO A 9 -0.24 4.44 -1.61
N ALA A 10 -0.90 5.55 -1.93
CA ALA A 10 -0.72 6.82 -1.24
C ALA A 10 -1.25 6.75 0.21
N LYS A 11 -2.46 6.20 0.41
CA LYS A 11 -3.03 6.00 1.74
C LYS A 11 -2.11 5.14 2.63
N LEU A 12 -1.60 4.05 2.07
CA LEU A 12 -0.72 3.14 2.79
C LEU A 12 0.66 3.75 3.06
N CYS A 13 1.20 4.53 2.13
CA CYS A 13 2.47 5.24 2.32
C CYS A 13 2.40 6.22 3.51
N LEU A 14 1.29 6.94 3.63
CA LEU A 14 1.01 7.84 4.75
C LEU A 14 0.79 7.08 6.06
N LEU A 15 0.12 5.94 6.00
CA LEU A 15 -0.13 5.10 7.17
C LEU A 15 1.17 4.50 7.75
N THR A 16 2.12 4.13 6.88
CA THR A 16 3.45 3.60 7.24
C THR A 16 4.50 4.71 7.37
N TRP A 17 4.09 5.94 7.65
CA TRP A 17 5.03 7.06 7.70
C TRP A 17 5.94 7.05 8.93
N ASP A 18 5.37 6.71 10.09
CA ASP A 18 6.08 6.69 11.37
C ASP A 18 6.96 5.44 11.56
N THR A 19 7.12 4.64 10.51
CA THR A 19 7.85 3.39 10.60
C THR A 19 9.36 3.69 10.67
N PRO A 20 10.08 3.30 11.74
CA PRO A 20 11.50 3.64 11.92
C PRO A 20 12.35 3.12 10.77
N GLY A 21 13.51 3.74 10.51
CA GLY A 21 14.33 3.49 9.32
C GLY A 21 14.76 2.03 9.05
N GLY A 22 14.63 1.12 10.02
CA GLY A 22 14.81 -0.33 9.85
C GLY A 22 13.67 -1.04 9.11
N GLU A 23 12.51 -0.39 8.96
CA GLU A 23 11.29 -0.97 8.41
C GLU A 23 10.88 -0.31 7.08
N ALA A 24 11.75 0.54 6.49
CA ALA A 24 11.49 1.21 5.22
C ALA A 24 11.16 0.23 4.08
N MET A 25 11.74 -0.98 4.10
CA MET A 25 11.41 -2.00 3.10
C MET A 25 10.04 -2.64 3.36
N ALA A 26 9.64 -2.81 4.61
CA ALA A 26 8.30 -3.27 4.95
C ALA A 26 7.25 -2.25 4.47
N ALA A 27 7.49 -0.95 4.69
CA ALA A 27 6.66 0.12 4.14
C ALA A 27 6.58 0.06 2.60
N ALA A 28 7.72 -0.15 1.92
CA ALA A 28 7.74 -0.29 0.46
C ALA A 28 6.91 -1.49 -0.03
N HIS A 29 6.96 -2.64 0.65
CA HIS A 29 6.13 -3.80 0.32
C HIS A 29 4.63 -3.51 0.52
N VAL A 30 4.27 -2.82 1.60
CA VAL A 30 2.86 -2.45 1.88
C VAL A 30 2.34 -1.50 0.80
N VAL A 31 3.11 -0.47 0.44
CA VAL A 31 2.77 0.46 -0.64
C VAL A 31 2.64 -0.26 -1.98
N ARG A 32 3.56 -1.19 -2.28
CA ARG A 32 3.51 -2.02 -3.49
C ARG A 32 2.26 -2.90 -3.53
N ALA A 33 1.90 -3.56 -2.42
CA ALA A 33 0.67 -4.35 -2.31
C ALA A 33 -0.59 -3.49 -2.51
N GLY A 34 -0.59 -2.26 -1.98
CA GLY A 34 -1.61 -1.26 -2.24
C GLY A 34 -1.77 -0.93 -3.72
N ALA A 35 -0.66 -0.66 -4.40
CA ALA A 35 -0.66 -0.33 -5.83
C ALA A 35 -1.18 -1.50 -6.69
N LEU A 36 -0.75 -2.73 -6.42
CA LEU A 36 -1.24 -3.93 -7.12
C LEU A 36 -2.74 -4.13 -6.91
N THR A 37 -3.21 -3.98 -5.67
CA THR A 37 -4.64 -4.10 -5.34
C THR A 37 -5.46 -3.02 -6.05
N GLU A 38 -4.97 -1.78 -6.07
CA GLU A 38 -5.63 -0.67 -6.75
C GLU A 38 -5.76 -0.92 -8.26
N LEU A 39 -4.73 -1.46 -8.90
CA LEU A 39 -4.78 -1.83 -10.32
C LEU A 39 -5.80 -2.94 -10.60
N VAL A 40 -5.94 -3.91 -9.70
CA VAL A 40 -6.99 -4.94 -9.80
C VAL A 40 -8.39 -4.33 -9.64
N LEU A 41 -8.58 -3.46 -8.64
CA LEU A 41 -9.85 -2.78 -8.40
C LEU A 41 -10.26 -1.85 -9.55
N ARG A 42 -9.28 -1.32 -10.30
CA ARG A 42 -9.50 -0.54 -11.53
C ARG A 42 -9.67 -1.41 -12.78
N GLY A 43 -9.52 -2.74 -12.68
CA GLY A 43 -9.63 -3.66 -13.82
C GLY A 43 -8.46 -3.56 -14.79
N LEU A 44 -7.28 -3.12 -14.34
CA LEU A 44 -6.07 -2.98 -15.16
C LEU A 44 -5.12 -4.17 -15.05
N LEU A 45 -5.19 -4.88 -13.91
CA LEU A 45 -4.56 -6.18 -13.72
C LEU A 45 -5.64 -7.22 -13.43
N THR A 46 -5.43 -8.42 -13.96
CA THR A 46 -6.20 -9.62 -13.61
C THR A 46 -5.28 -10.69 -13.06
N ASP A 47 -5.86 -11.60 -12.28
CA ASP A 47 -5.20 -12.84 -11.91
C ASP A 47 -5.33 -13.86 -13.06
N ASP A 48 -4.20 -14.43 -13.46
CA ASP A 48 -4.11 -15.56 -14.39
C ASP A 48 -3.28 -16.68 -13.73
N ASP A 49 -3.95 -17.63 -13.07
CA ASP A 49 -3.32 -18.73 -12.33
C ASP A 49 -2.25 -18.27 -11.31
N GLY A 50 -2.57 -17.21 -10.56
CA GLY A 50 -1.66 -16.61 -9.58
C GLY A 50 -0.59 -15.67 -10.16
N ILE A 51 -0.65 -15.39 -11.47
CA ILE A 51 0.21 -14.43 -12.17
C ILE A 51 -0.53 -13.10 -12.30
N ALA A 52 0.15 -12.00 -12.00
CA ALA A 52 -0.38 -10.67 -12.26
C ALA A 52 -0.25 -10.34 -13.75
N THR A 53 -1.39 -10.26 -14.44
CA THR A 53 -1.44 -10.09 -15.90
C THR A 53 -2.13 -8.77 -16.27
N PRO A 54 -1.51 -7.90 -17.10
CA PRO A 54 -2.18 -6.72 -17.65
C PRO A 54 -3.41 -7.11 -18.47
N VAL A 55 -4.53 -6.42 -18.22
CA VAL A 55 -5.77 -6.67 -18.98
C VAL A 55 -5.62 -6.23 -20.44
N ASP A 56 -4.88 -5.16 -20.69
CA ASP A 56 -4.49 -4.70 -22.01
C ASP A 56 -3.12 -3.96 -21.97
N LEU A 57 -2.58 -3.62 -23.15
CA LEU A 57 -1.28 -2.98 -23.30
C LEU A 57 -1.31 -1.44 -23.31
N ASP A 58 -2.48 -0.82 -23.48
CA ASP A 58 -2.60 0.63 -23.78
C ASP A 58 -3.33 1.43 -22.68
N SER A 59 -4.05 0.77 -21.77
CA SER A 59 -4.79 1.42 -20.70
C SER A 59 -3.86 2.06 -19.69
N LEU A 60 -4.32 3.17 -19.12
CA LEU A 60 -3.65 3.90 -18.07
C LEU A 60 -4.59 3.99 -16.86
N ALA A 61 -3.99 3.91 -15.67
CA ALA A 61 -4.65 4.18 -14.42
C ALA A 61 -4.96 5.67 -14.23
N GLY A 62 -4.24 6.57 -14.91
CA GLY A 62 -4.38 8.01 -14.72
C GLY A 62 -3.78 8.50 -13.40
N ASP A 63 -2.76 7.79 -12.93
CA ASP A 63 -2.02 8.06 -11.69
C ASP A 63 -0.58 7.58 -11.93
N ALA A 64 0.39 8.48 -11.81
CA ALA A 64 1.76 8.21 -12.25
C ALA A 64 2.41 7.02 -11.52
N VAL A 65 2.07 6.82 -10.24
CA VAL A 65 2.58 5.69 -9.44
C VAL A 65 2.02 4.36 -9.95
N LEU A 66 0.72 4.33 -10.23
CA LEU A 66 0.05 3.14 -10.77
C LEU A 66 0.47 2.86 -12.22
N ASP A 67 0.59 3.91 -13.04
CA ASP A 67 1.00 3.82 -14.44
C ASP A 67 2.43 3.27 -14.55
N GLY A 68 3.36 3.75 -13.72
CA GLY A 68 4.73 3.24 -13.69
C GLY A 68 4.83 1.78 -13.22
N LEU A 69 3.98 1.35 -12.27
CA LEU A 69 3.91 -0.07 -11.90
C LEU A 69 3.29 -0.91 -13.02
N LEU A 70 2.22 -0.43 -13.67
CA LEU A 70 1.57 -1.15 -14.76
C LEU A 70 2.51 -1.35 -15.95
N GLU A 71 3.28 -0.32 -16.32
CA GLU A 71 4.34 -0.38 -17.32
C GLU A 71 5.40 -1.41 -16.94
N LEU A 72 5.90 -1.37 -15.71
CA LEU A 72 6.87 -2.36 -15.22
C LEU A 72 6.35 -3.81 -15.33
N VAL A 73 5.06 -4.04 -15.05
CA VAL A 73 4.44 -5.37 -15.22
C VAL A 73 4.38 -5.77 -16.68
N ARG A 74 4.01 -4.86 -17.59
CA ARG A 74 3.95 -5.10 -19.04
C ARG A 74 5.32 -5.46 -19.64
N GLU A 75 6.38 -4.80 -19.19
CA GLU A 75 7.73 -4.99 -19.74
C GLU A 75 8.50 -6.16 -19.10
N SER A 76 7.99 -6.71 -18.00
CA SER A 76 8.63 -7.81 -17.28
C SER A 76 8.15 -9.18 -17.75
N ARG A 77 8.88 -10.22 -17.35
CA ARG A 77 8.40 -11.60 -17.49
C ARG A 77 7.21 -11.85 -16.54
N PRO A 78 6.36 -12.85 -16.84
CA PRO A 78 5.26 -13.23 -15.94
C PRO A 78 5.77 -13.55 -14.53
N HIS A 79 5.17 -12.90 -13.53
CA HIS A 79 5.52 -13.07 -12.12
C HIS A 79 4.26 -13.25 -11.27
N ARG A 80 4.40 -14.04 -10.19
CA ARG A 80 3.35 -14.24 -9.20
C ARG A 80 3.12 -12.98 -8.37
N TRP A 81 1.93 -12.80 -7.81
CA TRP A 81 1.61 -11.65 -6.95
C TRP A 81 2.60 -11.46 -5.80
N ARG A 82 2.93 -12.53 -5.07
CA ARG A 82 3.95 -12.47 -4.00
C ARG A 82 5.32 -11.96 -4.46
N THR A 83 5.70 -12.23 -5.71
CA THR A 83 6.95 -11.74 -6.27
C THR A 83 6.85 -10.25 -6.57
N TRP A 84 5.72 -9.80 -7.12
CA TRP A 84 5.48 -8.38 -7.39
C TRP A 84 5.46 -7.49 -6.15
N VAL A 85 5.10 -8.04 -4.97
CA VAL A 85 5.16 -7.29 -3.70
C VAL A 85 6.57 -6.82 -3.36
N THR A 86 7.59 -7.62 -3.69
CA THR A 86 8.98 -7.35 -3.29
C THR A 86 9.81 -6.82 -4.45
N LEU A 87 9.54 -7.30 -5.67
CA LEU A 87 10.25 -6.92 -6.88
C LEU A 87 10.14 -5.41 -7.12
N HIS A 88 11.29 -4.74 -7.16
CA HIS A 88 11.41 -3.30 -7.35
C HIS A 88 10.57 -2.45 -6.38
N ALA A 89 10.14 -2.97 -5.22
CA ALA A 89 9.16 -2.32 -4.34
C ALA A 89 9.47 -0.85 -4.03
N ARG A 90 10.76 -0.53 -3.85
CA ARG A 90 11.27 0.84 -3.67
C ARG A 90 10.87 1.83 -4.77
N VAL A 91 10.84 1.42 -6.04
CA VAL A 91 10.49 2.32 -7.16
C VAL A 91 9.09 2.90 -6.97
N THR A 92 8.10 2.05 -6.64
CA THR A 92 6.73 2.51 -6.37
C THR A 92 6.63 3.29 -5.07
N PHE A 93 7.43 2.93 -4.06
CA PHE A 93 7.47 3.67 -2.79
C PHE A 93 8.00 5.10 -2.98
N ASP A 94 9.12 5.27 -3.68
CA ASP A 94 9.73 6.57 -3.94
C ASP A 94 8.81 7.42 -4.82
N ALA A 95 8.23 6.84 -5.88
CA ALA A 95 7.24 7.52 -6.72
C ALA A 95 6.02 7.99 -5.91
N ALA A 96 5.52 7.18 -4.96
CA ALA A 96 4.41 7.57 -4.09
C ALA A 96 4.78 8.75 -3.18
N ARG A 97 6.01 8.78 -2.64
CA ARG A 97 6.49 9.90 -1.81
C ARG A 97 6.68 11.18 -2.63
N GLU A 98 7.16 11.05 -3.85
CA GLU A 98 7.29 12.17 -4.78
C GLU A 98 5.92 12.74 -5.14
N GLN A 99 4.94 11.91 -5.50
CA GLN A 99 3.58 12.34 -5.77
C GLN A 99 2.93 13.00 -4.55
N LEU A 100 3.03 12.39 -3.37
CA LEU A 100 2.52 12.97 -2.11
C LEU A 100 3.22 14.29 -1.74
N THR A 101 4.47 14.48 -2.17
CA THR A 101 5.18 15.77 -2.00
C THR A 101 4.63 16.82 -2.97
N ALA A 102 4.39 16.44 -4.23
CA ALA A 102 3.79 17.32 -5.22
C ALA A 102 2.36 17.73 -4.86
N GLU A 103 1.60 16.84 -4.22
CA GLU A 103 0.25 17.09 -3.71
C GLU A 103 0.23 17.87 -2.38
N GLY A 104 1.39 18.10 -1.76
CA GLY A 104 1.53 18.87 -0.52
C GLY A 104 1.20 18.10 0.76
N CYS A 105 1.04 16.77 0.70
CA CYS A 105 0.89 15.93 1.90
C CYS A 105 2.23 15.73 2.62
N LEU A 106 3.34 15.77 1.86
CA LEU A 106 4.71 15.66 2.34
C LEU A 106 5.51 16.89 1.93
N ARG A 107 6.57 17.16 2.69
CA ARG A 107 7.53 18.24 2.42
C ARG A 107 8.93 17.65 2.28
N ALA A 108 9.60 17.94 1.17
CA ALA A 108 10.99 17.54 0.95
C ALA A 108 11.95 18.53 1.65
N GLU A 109 12.67 18.04 2.66
CA GLU A 109 13.74 18.77 3.33
C GLU A 109 15.11 18.29 2.83
N LYS A 110 16.03 19.25 2.61
CA LYS A 110 17.41 18.95 2.23
C LYS A 110 18.23 18.66 3.48
N LYS A 111 18.82 17.48 3.55
CA LYS A 111 19.79 17.10 4.57
C LYS A 111 21.16 16.85 3.97
N ARG A 112 22.20 16.93 4.79
CA ARG A 112 23.57 16.55 4.40
C ARG A 112 23.96 15.31 5.18
N VAL A 113 24.16 14.19 4.49
CA VAL A 113 24.72 12.98 5.07
C VAL A 113 26.25 13.08 5.00
N LEU A 114 26.92 12.88 6.14
CA LEU A 114 28.38 13.05 6.29
C LEU A 114 28.91 14.42 5.84
N GLY A 115 28.09 15.47 5.89
CA GLY A 115 28.48 16.84 5.57
C GLY A 115 28.67 17.15 4.07
N VAL A 116 28.60 16.17 3.17
CA VAL A 116 28.89 16.37 1.73
C VAL A 116 27.83 15.81 0.79
N PHE A 117 27.09 14.77 1.16
CA PHE A 117 26.09 14.18 0.27
C PHE A 117 24.72 14.81 0.53
N PRO A 118 24.16 15.61 -0.39
CA PRO A 118 22.78 16.06 -0.28
C PRO A 118 21.87 14.82 -0.31
N SER A 119 21.03 14.71 0.70
CA SER A 119 19.96 13.71 0.79
C SER A 119 18.64 14.46 0.91
N VAL A 120 17.58 13.89 0.35
CA VAL A 120 16.22 14.37 0.59
C VAL A 120 15.64 13.57 1.75
N GLU A 121 15.14 14.26 2.76
CA GLU A 121 14.30 13.69 3.81
C GLU A 121 12.91 14.23 3.57
N HIS A 122 11.94 13.35 3.30
CA HIS A 122 10.55 13.79 3.26
C HIS A 122 10.03 13.81 4.70
N VAL A 123 9.32 14.89 5.06
CA VAL A 123 8.67 15.12 6.35
C VAL A 123 7.16 15.20 6.13
N LEU A 124 6.37 14.69 7.07
CA LEU A 124 4.92 14.78 7.01
C LEU A 124 4.47 16.22 7.22
N ASP A 125 3.68 16.76 6.29
CA ASP A 125 3.14 18.11 6.38
C ASP A 125 1.69 18.09 6.90
N ASP A 126 0.89 17.09 6.49
CA ASP A 126 -0.49 16.90 6.91
C ASP A 126 -0.64 15.72 7.89
N THR A 127 -0.43 15.98 9.17
CA THR A 127 -0.63 14.99 10.25
C THR A 127 -2.11 14.64 10.45
N ALA A 128 -3.03 15.58 10.17
CA ALA A 128 -4.46 15.36 10.33
C ALA A 128 -4.97 14.32 9.31
N LEU A 129 -4.44 14.33 8.09
CA LEU A 129 -4.71 13.32 7.07
C LEU A 129 -4.30 11.91 7.54
N VAL A 130 -3.11 11.77 8.16
CA VAL A 130 -2.65 10.47 8.67
C VAL A 130 -3.56 9.96 9.78
N GLU A 131 -3.95 10.82 10.73
CA GLU A 131 -4.88 10.43 11.79
C GLU A 131 -6.26 10.07 11.24
N ALA A 132 -6.76 10.78 10.24
CA ALA A 132 -8.02 10.44 9.59
C ALA A 132 -7.97 9.09 8.86
N LEU A 133 -6.85 8.75 8.23
CA LEU A 133 -6.64 7.43 7.61
C LEU A 133 -6.55 6.32 8.66
N ARG A 134 -5.92 6.59 9.81
CA ARG A 134 -5.87 5.66 10.93
C ARG A 134 -7.27 5.40 11.47
N GLU A 135 -8.06 6.44 11.65
CA GLU A 135 -9.45 6.33 12.10
C GLU A 135 -10.34 5.60 11.08
N GLU A 136 -10.17 5.88 9.78
CA GLU A 136 -10.85 5.13 8.71
C GLU A 136 -10.56 3.63 8.82
N ALA A 137 -9.29 3.25 8.96
CA ALA A 137 -8.89 1.86 9.10
C ALA A 137 -9.47 1.22 10.37
N ARG A 138 -9.33 1.88 11.53
CA ARG A 138 -9.85 1.37 12.82
C ARG A 138 -11.36 1.19 12.77
N ARG A 139 -12.10 2.13 12.19
CA ARG A 139 -13.55 2.05 12.08
C ARG A 139 -14.00 0.87 11.22
N VAL A 140 -13.39 0.67 10.05
CA VAL A 140 -13.71 -0.44 9.15
C VAL A 140 -13.35 -1.81 9.78
N LEU A 141 -12.28 -1.85 10.59
CA LEU A 141 -11.83 -3.03 11.33
C LEU A 141 -12.62 -3.30 12.62
N GLY A 142 -13.16 -2.27 13.26
CA GLY A 142 -13.89 -2.39 14.53
C GLY A 142 -15.39 -2.59 14.38
N GLU A 143 -15.99 -2.05 13.31
CA GLU A 143 -17.42 -2.05 13.12
C GLU A 143 -17.81 -2.76 11.81
N ARG A 144 -18.87 -3.58 11.86
CA ARG A 144 -19.52 -4.12 10.67
C ARG A 144 -20.44 -3.05 10.08
N LEU A 145 -19.83 -2.08 9.39
CA LEU A 145 -20.54 -0.98 8.74
C LEU A 145 -21.47 -1.53 7.63
N PRO A 146 -22.69 -0.95 7.48
CA PRO A 146 -23.67 -1.43 6.50
C PRO A 146 -23.25 -1.21 5.04
N GLU A 147 -22.38 -0.22 4.78
CA GLU A 147 -21.88 0.11 3.44
C GLU A 147 -20.35 0.29 3.50
N VAL A 148 -19.61 -0.77 3.16
CA VAL A 148 -18.15 -0.72 2.97
C VAL A 148 -17.87 -0.95 1.50
N SER A 149 -17.27 0.03 0.81
CA SER A 149 -16.84 -0.17 -0.57
C SER A 149 -15.70 -1.19 -0.64
N GLY A 150 -15.57 -1.91 -1.77
CA GLY A 150 -14.49 -2.88 -1.95
C GLY A 150 -13.09 -2.28 -1.75
N ARG A 151 -12.92 -1.01 -2.13
CA ARG A 151 -11.68 -0.25 -1.92
C ARG A 151 -11.41 0.08 -0.46
N GLN A 152 -12.43 0.45 0.32
CA GLN A 152 -12.28 0.64 1.78
C GLN A 152 -11.97 -0.68 2.48
N ALA A 153 -12.59 -1.77 2.06
CA ALA A 153 -12.32 -3.10 2.59
C ALA A 153 -10.88 -3.53 2.29
N ALA A 154 -10.41 -3.31 1.06
CA ALA A 154 -9.03 -3.56 0.66
C ALA A 154 -8.02 -2.72 1.46
N PHE A 155 -8.29 -1.42 1.63
CA PHE A 155 -7.45 -0.54 2.45
C PHE A 155 -7.32 -1.06 3.88
N ALA A 156 -8.43 -1.35 4.55
CA ALA A 156 -8.43 -1.82 5.93
C ALA A 156 -7.75 -3.19 6.10
N ALA A 157 -7.93 -4.11 5.15
CA ALA A 157 -7.25 -5.40 5.17
C ALA A 157 -5.72 -5.26 5.02
N LEU A 158 -5.25 -4.44 4.08
CA LEU A 158 -3.81 -4.18 3.90
C LEU A 158 -3.21 -3.41 5.08
N ALA A 159 -3.94 -2.45 5.63
CA ALA A 159 -3.55 -1.71 6.83
C ALA A 159 -3.37 -2.66 8.03
N ALA A 160 -4.28 -3.62 8.21
CA ALA A 160 -4.18 -4.65 9.24
C ALA A 160 -3.02 -5.63 8.99
N ALA A 161 -2.73 -5.96 7.72
CA ALA A 161 -1.58 -6.81 7.36
C ALA A 161 -0.24 -6.10 7.56
N ALA A 162 -0.18 -4.79 7.32
CA ALA A 162 0.99 -3.95 7.58
C ALA A 162 1.30 -3.82 9.08
N ASN A 163 0.28 -3.98 9.94
CA ASN A 163 0.37 -3.95 11.40
C ASN A 163 1.25 -2.81 11.97
N PRO A 164 1.09 -1.55 11.51
CA PRO A 164 1.91 -0.47 12.05
C PRO A 164 1.56 -0.26 13.54
N PRO A 165 2.55 0.00 14.41
CA PRO A 165 2.31 0.19 15.85
C PRO A 165 1.25 1.26 16.16
N ALA A 166 1.15 2.30 15.32
CA ALA A 166 0.17 3.36 15.49
C ALA A 166 -1.30 2.92 15.25
N LEU A 167 -1.53 1.85 14.49
CA LEU A 167 -2.87 1.27 14.32
C LEU A 167 -3.23 0.30 15.44
N PHE A 168 -2.26 -0.47 15.94
CA PHE A 168 -2.44 -1.45 17.00
C PHE A 168 -1.45 -1.21 18.15
N PRO A 169 -1.65 -0.15 18.96
CA PRO A 169 -0.73 0.18 20.05
C PRO A 169 -0.58 -0.95 21.08
N ASP A 170 -1.63 -1.76 21.25
CA ASP A 170 -1.64 -2.91 22.18
C ASP A 170 -1.27 -4.25 21.51
N GLY A 171 -0.74 -4.24 20.27
CA GLY A 171 -0.38 -5.46 19.53
C GLY A 171 -1.57 -6.33 19.10
N GLY A 172 -2.78 -5.78 19.13
CA GLY A 172 -4.06 -6.48 19.03
C GLY A 172 -4.47 -7.01 17.65
N ARG A 173 -3.54 -7.30 16.74
CA ARG A 173 -3.87 -7.81 15.38
C ARG A 173 -4.79 -9.04 15.40
N GLY A 174 -4.57 -9.95 16.37
CA GLY A 174 -5.35 -11.18 16.53
C GLY A 174 -6.85 -10.95 16.77
N HIS A 175 -7.26 -9.78 17.27
CA HIS A 175 -8.67 -9.46 17.48
C HIS A 175 -9.43 -9.18 16.17
N HIS A 176 -8.71 -9.01 15.06
CA HIS A 176 -9.30 -8.63 13.78
C HIS A 176 -9.11 -9.69 12.69
N GLU A 177 -8.61 -10.89 12.97
CA GLU A 177 -8.36 -11.90 11.92
C GLU A 177 -9.62 -12.25 11.12
N ASP A 178 -10.71 -12.60 11.82
CA ASP A 178 -12.01 -12.89 11.19
C ASP A 178 -12.53 -11.69 10.39
N ARG A 179 -12.32 -10.48 10.93
CA ARG A 179 -12.76 -9.25 10.28
C ARG A 179 -11.95 -8.97 9.01
N VAL A 180 -10.64 -9.22 9.03
CA VAL A 180 -9.78 -9.07 7.87
C VAL A 180 -10.21 -10.04 6.78
N GLU A 181 -10.54 -11.29 7.10
CA GLU A 181 -11.05 -12.24 6.10
C GLU A 181 -12.39 -11.76 5.49
N GLU A 182 -13.30 -11.24 6.31
CA GLU A 182 -14.57 -10.65 5.84
C GLU A 182 -14.30 -9.48 4.88
N LEU A 183 -13.39 -8.57 5.23
CA LEU A 183 -13.03 -7.42 4.38
C LEU A 183 -12.35 -7.86 3.08
N ILE A 184 -11.51 -8.90 3.12
CA ILE A 184 -10.91 -9.47 1.92
C ILE A 184 -12.01 -10.02 0.99
N ALA A 185 -13.03 -10.68 1.53
CA ALA A 185 -14.17 -11.14 0.75
C ALA A 185 -15.01 -9.99 0.17
N LEU A 186 -15.18 -8.89 0.90
CA LEU A 186 -15.91 -7.69 0.46
C LEU A 186 -15.13 -6.84 -0.56
N SER A 187 -13.81 -7.04 -0.69
CA SER A 187 -12.96 -6.18 -1.51
C SER A 187 -13.25 -6.23 -3.02
N GLY A 188 -13.81 -7.33 -3.51
CA GLY A 188 -13.88 -7.62 -4.95
C GLY A 188 -12.57 -8.15 -5.55
N ALA A 189 -11.49 -8.26 -4.76
CA ALA A 189 -10.17 -8.74 -5.16
C ALA A 189 -9.69 -9.90 -4.27
N ARG A 190 -10.61 -10.73 -3.77
CA ARG A 190 -10.39 -11.73 -2.70
C ARG A 190 -9.11 -12.56 -2.88
N VAL A 191 -8.93 -13.18 -4.05
CA VAL A 191 -7.79 -14.08 -4.32
C VAL A 191 -6.48 -13.31 -4.20
N VAL A 192 -6.32 -12.26 -5.00
CA VAL A 192 -5.12 -11.41 -5.02
C VAL A 192 -4.85 -10.82 -3.64
N LEU A 193 -5.85 -10.20 -3.02
CA LEU A 193 -5.70 -9.52 -1.74
C LEU A 193 -5.34 -10.49 -0.61
N SER A 194 -5.85 -11.72 -0.64
CA SER A 194 -5.45 -12.75 0.33
C SER A 194 -3.96 -13.10 0.20
N GLU A 195 -3.44 -13.25 -1.02
CA GLU A 195 -2.02 -13.54 -1.26
C GLU A 195 -1.13 -12.36 -0.85
N LEU A 196 -1.53 -11.13 -1.16
CA LEU A 196 -0.80 -9.92 -0.80
C LEU A 196 -0.75 -9.74 0.73
N CYS A 197 -1.88 -9.87 1.42
CA CYS A 197 -1.94 -9.81 2.89
C CYS A 197 -1.09 -10.90 3.55
N ALA A 198 -1.12 -12.13 3.03
CA ALA A 198 -0.27 -13.23 3.53
C ALA A 198 1.23 -12.93 3.34
N THR A 199 1.60 -12.33 2.20
CA THR A 199 2.98 -11.93 1.91
C THR A 199 3.48 -10.87 2.88
N LEU A 200 2.64 -9.87 3.20
CA LEU A 200 2.98 -8.82 4.18
C LEU A 200 3.07 -9.34 5.62
N SER A 201 2.26 -10.35 5.94
CA SER A 201 2.18 -10.93 7.29
C SER A 201 3.33 -11.87 7.64
N THR A 202 4.10 -12.31 6.65
CA THR A 202 5.18 -13.28 6.86
C THR A 202 6.41 -12.53 7.39
N PRO A 203 6.81 -12.73 8.67
CA PRO A 203 8.02 -12.11 9.18
C PRO A 203 9.21 -12.60 8.34
N GLY A 204 10.04 -11.65 7.92
CA GLY A 204 11.07 -11.83 6.91
C GLY A 204 11.79 -13.16 7.00
N ARG A 205 11.47 -14.08 6.09
CA ARG A 205 12.49 -14.97 5.56
C ARG A 205 13.43 -14.07 4.77
N ALA A 206 14.49 -13.63 5.45
CA ALA A 206 15.70 -13.19 4.78
C ALA A 206 16.07 -14.30 3.79
N LEU A 207 15.78 -14.07 2.52
CA LEU A 207 16.35 -14.85 1.43
C LEU A 207 17.80 -14.37 1.33
N THR A 208 18.69 -15.11 2.00
CA THR A 208 20.11 -15.23 1.63
C THR A 208 20.25 -15.73 0.21
#